data_AF-A0A435Y423-F1
#
_entry.id   AF-A0A435Y423-F1
#
_cell.length_a   1.000
_cell.length_b   1.000
_cell.length_c   1.000
_cell.angle_alpha   90.00
_cell.angle_beta   90.00
_cell.angle_gamma   90.00
#
_symmetry.space_group_name_H-M   'P 1'
#
loop_
_entity.id
_entity.type
_entity.pdbx_description
1 polymer ?
#
loop_
_entity_poly.entity_id
_entity_poly.type
_entity_poly.pdbx_seq_one_letter_code
_entity_poly.pdbx_strand_id
1 'polypeptide(L)'
;SRSAVPHPALDKSVSVDQLDSVLSETDVLVSTLPLTSATQGLIDSRRLALLGAGAGIIIVGRAKVFDCEALADALDAGRLSGAVMDVFPVEPLPPSHRLWSTRSLLMTPHCSVDDHVGYVDRCIAIFADNLTRMAKGEPLRNAVNPALGY
;
A
#
# COMPACT_ATOMS: atom_id res chain seq x y z
N SER A 1 -7.58 5.51 8.17
CA SER A 1 -7.07 5.01 9.46
C SER A 1 -8.09 4.04 10.07
N ARG A 2 -7.71 3.12 10.97
CA ARG A 2 -8.71 2.31 11.71
C ARG A 2 -9.28 3.04 12.92
N SER A 3 -8.50 3.94 13.50
CA SER A 3 -8.89 4.68 14.71
C SER A 3 -9.41 6.09 14.44
N ALA A 4 -9.25 6.59 13.20
CA ALA A 4 -9.52 7.97 12.81
C ALA A 4 -8.85 9.01 13.73
N VAL A 5 -7.81 8.61 14.48
CA VAL A 5 -7.14 9.49 15.43
C VAL A 5 -6.50 10.64 14.65
N PRO A 6 -6.77 11.90 15.03
CA PRO A 6 -6.12 13.06 14.43
C PRO A 6 -4.60 12.99 14.64
N HIS A 7 -3.85 13.43 13.64
CA HIS A 7 -2.40 13.52 13.72
C HIS A 7 -1.98 14.94 13.28
N PRO A 8 -1.07 15.62 14.00
CA PRO A 8 -0.69 17.00 13.67
C PRO A 8 -0.13 17.21 12.25
N ALA A 9 0.41 16.15 11.64
CA ALA A 9 0.91 16.18 10.26
C ALA A 9 -0.15 15.89 9.19
N LEU A 10 -1.42 15.71 9.56
CA LEU A 10 -2.51 15.41 8.64
C LEU A 10 -3.63 16.45 8.80
N ASP A 11 -4.12 16.98 7.68
CA ASP A 11 -5.29 17.86 7.68
C ASP A 11 -6.57 17.12 8.13
N LYS A 12 -6.67 15.84 7.76
CA LYS A 12 -7.82 14.97 8.09
C LYS A 12 -7.38 13.53 8.28
N SER A 13 -7.98 12.87 9.27
CA SER A 13 -7.85 11.43 9.51
C SER A 13 -9.24 10.83 9.58
N VAL A 14 -9.57 9.93 8.65
CA VAL A 14 -10.88 9.26 8.59
C VAL A 14 -10.75 7.77 8.89
N SER A 15 -11.85 7.17 9.31
CA SER A 15 -11.95 5.72 9.46
C SER A 15 -12.05 5.03 8.08
N VAL A 16 -11.88 3.70 8.02
CA VAL A 16 -11.99 2.94 6.76
C VAL A 16 -13.42 2.93 6.21
N ASP A 17 -14.42 2.92 7.10
CA ASP A 17 -15.85 3.04 6.74
C ASP A 17 -16.20 4.41 6.13
N GLN A 18 -15.42 5.44 6.43
CA GLN A 18 -15.55 6.78 5.85
C GLN A 18 -14.65 6.99 4.63
N LEU A 19 -13.91 5.97 4.17
CA LEU A 19 -12.98 6.11 3.05
C LEU A 19 -13.70 6.64 1.79
N ASP A 20 -14.88 6.13 1.49
CA ASP A 20 -15.66 6.51 0.31
C ASP A 20 -15.95 8.01 0.25
N SER A 21 -16.11 8.67 1.40
CA SER A 21 -16.43 10.10 1.46
C SER A 21 -15.25 11.01 1.14
N VAL A 22 -14.03 10.48 1.04
CA VAL A 22 -12.82 11.26 0.73
C VAL A 22 -12.23 10.92 -0.63
N LEU A 23 -12.62 9.81 -1.25
CA LEU A 23 -12.08 9.38 -2.55
C LEU A 23 -12.40 10.36 -3.68
N SER A 24 -13.60 10.97 -3.68
CA SER A 24 -14.00 11.94 -4.71
C SER A 24 -13.21 13.25 -4.66
N GLU A 25 -12.61 13.56 -3.52
CA GLU A 25 -11.78 14.76 -3.28
C GLU A 25 -10.28 14.45 -3.45
N THR A 26 -9.92 13.21 -3.80
CA THR A 26 -8.53 12.75 -3.85
C THR A 26 -7.96 12.92 -5.27
N ASP A 27 -7.02 13.85 -5.43
CA ASP A 27 -6.24 13.99 -6.67
C ASP A 27 -5.18 12.90 -6.81
N VAL A 28 -4.56 12.48 -5.70
CA VAL A 28 -3.54 11.42 -5.67
C VAL A 28 -3.79 10.47 -4.49
N LEU A 29 -4.07 9.20 -4.79
CA LEU A 29 -4.22 8.17 -3.78
C LEU A 29 -2.90 7.42 -3.56
N VAL A 30 -2.30 7.58 -2.38
CA VAL A 30 -1.09 6.85 -1.99
C VAL A 30 -1.45 5.73 -1.00
N SER A 31 -1.13 4.49 -1.35
CA SER A 31 -1.35 3.32 -0.49
C SER A 31 -0.04 2.78 0.08
N THR A 32 0.05 2.85 1.40
CA THR A 32 1.09 2.22 2.24
C THR A 32 0.49 1.12 3.13
N LEU A 33 -0.73 0.65 2.81
CA LEU A 33 -1.47 -0.27 3.67
C LEU A 33 -0.83 -1.68 3.70
N PRO A 34 -0.80 -2.34 4.87
CA PRO A 34 -0.49 -3.76 4.94
C PRO A 34 -1.60 -4.59 4.29
N LEU A 35 -1.26 -5.80 3.83
CA LEU A 35 -2.26 -6.78 3.40
C LEU A 35 -2.76 -7.57 4.61
N THR A 36 -4.04 -7.42 4.91
CA THR A 36 -4.76 -8.10 5.97
C THR A 36 -6.11 -8.56 5.42
N SER A 37 -6.87 -9.36 6.19
CA SER A 37 -8.25 -9.70 5.82
C SER A 37 -9.15 -8.47 5.64
N ALA A 38 -8.88 -7.38 6.37
CA ALA A 38 -9.66 -6.15 6.32
C ALA A 38 -9.26 -5.22 5.15
N THR A 39 -8.07 -5.40 4.58
CA THR A 39 -7.54 -4.51 3.52
C THR A 39 -7.46 -5.20 2.17
N GLN A 40 -7.58 -6.52 2.10
CA GLN A 40 -7.62 -7.25 0.83
C GLN A 40 -8.82 -6.81 -0.01
N GLY A 41 -8.56 -6.36 -1.24
CA GLY A 41 -9.59 -5.83 -2.13
C GLY A 41 -10.29 -4.58 -1.60
N LEU A 42 -9.67 -3.85 -0.65
CA LEU A 42 -10.26 -2.63 -0.10
C LEU A 42 -10.52 -1.59 -1.19
N ILE A 43 -9.61 -1.44 -2.16
CA ILE A 43 -9.81 -0.57 -3.31
C ILE A 43 -10.28 -1.42 -4.49
N ASP A 44 -11.58 -1.69 -4.50
CA ASP A 44 -12.29 -2.42 -5.57
C ASP A 44 -12.59 -1.49 -6.77
N SER A 45 -13.15 -2.08 -7.85
CA SER A 45 -13.58 -1.34 -9.04
C SER A 45 -14.54 -0.18 -8.72
N ARG A 46 -15.44 -0.36 -7.74
CA ARG A 46 -16.39 0.67 -7.30
C ARG A 46 -15.67 1.86 -6.66
N ARG A 47 -14.67 1.62 -5.79
CA ARG A 47 -13.88 2.68 -5.14
C ARG A 47 -12.91 3.36 -6.08
N LEU A 48 -12.31 2.62 -7.01
CA LEU A 48 -11.60 3.23 -8.13
C LEU A 48 -12.52 4.17 -8.92
N ALA A 49 -13.79 3.79 -9.08
CA ALA A 49 -14.80 4.62 -9.71
C ALA A 49 -15.32 5.79 -8.86
N LEU A 50 -14.91 5.93 -7.59
CA LEU A 50 -15.17 7.12 -6.78
C LEU A 50 -14.09 8.18 -6.92
N LEU A 51 -12.87 7.80 -7.33
CA LEU A 51 -11.81 8.77 -7.60
C LEU A 51 -12.23 9.71 -8.74
N GLY A 52 -11.87 10.98 -8.60
CA GLY A 52 -12.07 12.00 -9.62
C GLY A 52 -11.39 11.62 -10.94
N ALA A 53 -11.96 12.08 -12.06
CA ALA A 53 -11.33 11.92 -13.36
C ALA A 53 -9.95 12.62 -13.37
N GLY A 54 -8.92 11.92 -13.84
CA GLY A 54 -7.54 12.41 -13.80
C GLY A 54 -6.82 12.18 -12.47
N ALA A 55 -7.42 11.52 -11.49
CA ALA A 55 -6.71 11.14 -10.27
C ALA A 55 -5.52 10.19 -10.57
N GLY A 56 -4.45 10.34 -9.78
CA GLY A 56 -3.27 9.48 -9.82
C GLY A 56 -3.24 8.48 -8.66
N ILE A 57 -2.53 7.35 -8.83
CA ILE A 57 -2.41 6.31 -7.80
C ILE A 57 -0.95 5.93 -7.58
N ILE A 58 -0.55 5.75 -6.31
CA ILE A 58 0.77 5.21 -5.93
C ILE A 58 0.56 4.04 -4.97
N ILE A 59 1.11 2.88 -5.29
CA ILE A 59 0.99 1.66 -4.48
C ILE A 59 2.40 1.18 -4.10
N VAL A 60 2.75 1.38 -2.83
CA VAL A 60 4.03 0.94 -2.23
C VAL A 60 3.82 -0.02 -1.04
N GLY A 61 2.56 -0.26 -0.65
CA GLY A 61 2.19 -1.23 0.38
C GLY A 61 2.09 -2.66 -0.17
N ARG A 62 0.88 -3.09 -0.53
CA ARG A 62 0.61 -4.42 -1.11
C ARG A 62 -0.42 -4.33 -2.22
N ALA A 63 -0.15 -4.95 -3.37
CA ALA A 63 -1.02 -4.86 -4.54
C ALA A 63 -2.41 -5.46 -4.32
N LYS A 64 -2.51 -6.54 -3.52
CA LYS A 64 -3.79 -7.21 -3.20
C LYS A 64 -4.76 -6.36 -2.37
N VAL A 65 -4.34 -5.16 -1.95
CA VAL A 65 -5.27 -4.15 -1.42
C VAL A 65 -6.18 -3.58 -2.52
N PHE A 66 -5.75 -3.68 -3.78
CA PHE A 66 -6.45 -3.19 -4.95
C PHE A 66 -6.95 -4.34 -5.81
N ASP A 67 -8.07 -4.10 -6.49
CA ASP A 67 -8.41 -4.82 -7.72
C ASP A 67 -7.50 -4.31 -8.85
N CYS A 68 -6.42 -5.05 -9.10
CA CYS A 68 -5.40 -4.66 -10.08
C CYS A 68 -5.91 -4.73 -11.54
N GLU A 69 -6.91 -5.57 -11.81
CA GLU A 69 -7.51 -5.68 -13.14
C GLU A 69 -8.40 -4.46 -13.41
N ALA A 70 -9.24 -4.08 -12.43
CA ALA A 70 -10.05 -2.87 -12.53
C ALA A 70 -9.20 -1.60 -12.58
N LEU A 71 -8.06 -1.57 -11.88
CA LEU A 71 -7.09 -0.49 -11.98
C LEU A 71 -6.53 -0.37 -13.41
N ALA A 72 -6.13 -1.50 -13.99
CA ALA A 72 -5.62 -1.52 -15.36
C ALA A 72 -6.68 -1.06 -16.36
N ASP A 73 -7.93 -1.50 -16.21
CA ASP A 73 -9.05 -1.05 -17.05
C ASP A 73 -9.28 0.47 -16.95
N ALA A 74 -9.23 1.03 -15.74
CA ALA A 74 -9.41 2.46 -15.52
C ALA A 74 -8.28 3.31 -16.12
N LEU A 75 -7.05 2.79 -16.11
CA LEU A 75 -5.88 3.40 -16.74
C LEU A 75 -5.96 3.33 -18.27
N ASP A 76 -6.27 2.16 -18.82
CA ASP A 76 -6.42 1.96 -20.27
C ASP A 76 -7.56 2.83 -20.85
N ALA A 77 -8.63 3.05 -20.08
CA ALA A 77 -9.72 3.95 -20.43
C ALA A 77 -9.38 5.45 -20.30
N GLY A 78 -8.20 5.81 -19.78
CA GLY A 78 -7.78 7.20 -19.56
C GLY A 78 -8.58 7.93 -18.47
N ARG A 79 -9.30 7.19 -17.61
CA ARG A 79 -10.06 7.77 -16.51
C ARG A 79 -9.14 8.25 -15.40
N LEU A 80 -8.06 7.50 -15.14
CA LEU A 80 -6.99 7.87 -14.22
C LEU A 80 -5.84 8.49 -15.02
N SER A 81 -5.14 9.47 -14.45
CA SER A 81 -4.00 10.12 -15.12
C SER A 81 -2.77 9.21 -15.19
N GLY A 82 -2.62 8.32 -14.21
CA GLY A 82 -1.58 7.30 -14.19
C GLY A 82 -1.49 6.59 -12.84
N ALA A 83 -0.65 5.56 -12.80
CA ALA A 83 -0.32 4.85 -11.57
C ALA A 83 1.17 4.54 -11.47
N VAL A 84 1.68 4.50 -10.23
CA VAL A 84 2.99 3.95 -9.89
C VAL A 84 2.78 2.74 -8.98
N MET A 85 3.29 1.58 -9.38
CA MET A 85 3.18 0.34 -8.61
C MET A 85 4.56 -0.24 -8.34
N ASP A 86 4.91 -0.36 -7.05
CA ASP A 86 6.11 -1.09 -6.62
C ASP A 86 5.82 -2.56 -6.30
N VAL A 87 4.55 -2.93 -6.18
CA VAL A 87 4.10 -4.25 -5.72
C VAL A 87 3.07 -4.83 -6.67
N PHE A 88 3.00 -6.15 -6.75
CA PHE A 88 2.16 -6.87 -7.73
C PHE A 88 1.32 -7.99 -7.08
N PRO A 89 0.20 -8.43 -7.69
CA PRO A 89 -0.64 -9.49 -7.12
C PRO A 89 0.10 -10.84 -7.04
N VAL A 90 1.07 -11.06 -7.92
CA VAL A 90 2.01 -12.18 -7.92
C VAL A 90 3.40 -11.60 -8.17
N GLU A 91 4.38 -12.05 -7.38
CA GLU A 91 5.76 -11.56 -7.45
C GLU A 91 6.75 -12.74 -7.52
N PRO A 92 7.71 -12.73 -8.46
CA PRO A 92 7.87 -11.77 -9.55
C PRO A 92 6.68 -11.75 -10.52
N LEU A 93 6.39 -10.60 -11.11
CA LEU A 93 5.26 -10.46 -12.04
C LEU A 93 5.54 -11.28 -13.32
N PRO A 94 4.64 -12.21 -13.72
CA PRO A 94 4.85 -13.01 -14.93
C PRO A 94 5.04 -12.12 -16.17
N PRO A 95 5.95 -12.44 -17.11
CA PRO A 95 6.17 -11.63 -18.32
C PRO A 95 4.92 -11.51 -19.22
N SER A 96 3.99 -12.46 -19.13
CA SER A 96 2.71 -12.45 -19.86
C SER A 96 1.62 -11.62 -19.18
N HIS A 97 1.88 -11.03 -18.01
CA HIS A 97 0.87 -10.29 -17.26
C HIS A 97 0.53 -8.94 -17.93
N ARG A 98 -0.77 -8.60 -18.02
CA ARG A 98 -1.25 -7.39 -18.71
C ARG A 98 -0.71 -6.06 -18.16
N LEU A 99 -0.29 -6.04 -16.90
CA LEU A 99 0.26 -4.84 -16.25
C LEU A 99 1.51 -4.34 -16.99
N TRP A 100 2.28 -5.22 -17.64
CA TRP A 100 3.41 -4.82 -18.50
C TRP A 100 3.00 -3.94 -19.69
N SER A 101 1.76 -4.07 -20.17
CA SER A 101 1.24 -3.33 -21.32
C SER A 101 0.16 -2.30 -20.97
N THR A 102 -0.16 -2.15 -19.68
CA THR A 102 -1.20 -1.21 -19.22
C THR A 102 -0.73 0.23 -19.43
N ARG A 103 -1.58 1.08 -20.01
CA ARG A 103 -1.23 2.47 -20.30
C ARG A 103 -1.04 3.27 -19.02
N SER A 104 -0.16 4.27 -19.05
CA SER A 104 0.07 5.19 -17.94
C SER A 104 0.41 4.51 -16.60
N LEU A 105 0.99 3.30 -16.64
CA LEU A 105 1.46 2.57 -15.48
C LEU A 105 3.00 2.53 -15.45
N LEU A 106 3.58 3.03 -14.37
CA LEU A 106 5.00 2.90 -14.05
C LEU A 106 5.19 1.82 -12.99
N MET A 107 6.14 0.92 -13.20
CA MET A 107 6.39 -0.21 -12.31
C MET A 107 7.83 -0.21 -11.78
N THR A 108 7.98 -0.47 -10.50
CA THR A 108 9.27 -0.77 -9.85
C THR A 108 9.23 -2.14 -9.18
N PRO A 109 10.35 -2.87 -9.10
CA PRO A 109 10.35 -4.29 -8.72
C PRO A 109 10.44 -4.51 -7.20
N HIS A 110 9.45 -4.02 -6.45
CA HIS A 110 9.35 -4.16 -4.98
C HIS A 110 10.60 -3.68 -4.24
N CYS A 111 11.04 -2.47 -4.58
CA CYS A 111 12.27 -1.87 -4.05
C CYS A 111 12.08 -0.43 -3.55
N SER A 112 10.84 0.01 -3.28
CA SER A 112 10.54 1.38 -2.84
C SER A 112 11.18 1.77 -1.49
N VAL A 113 11.57 0.79 -0.68
CA VAL A 113 12.18 0.98 0.65
C VAL A 113 13.64 0.54 0.72
N ASP A 114 14.23 0.08 -0.39
CA ASP A 114 15.64 -0.32 -0.44
C ASP A 114 16.53 0.93 -0.32
N ASP A 115 17.17 1.08 0.84
CA ASP A 115 18.19 2.09 1.10
C ASP A 115 19.56 1.40 1.19
N HIS A 116 20.38 1.59 0.16
CA HIS A 116 21.72 1.00 0.05
C HIS A 116 22.70 1.46 1.13
N VAL A 117 22.40 2.51 1.90
CA VAL A 117 23.30 3.05 2.91
C VAL A 117 22.97 2.51 4.29
N GLY A 118 21.69 2.58 4.72
CA GLY A 118 21.35 2.32 6.12
C GLY A 118 20.29 1.25 6.35
N TYR A 119 19.67 0.67 5.32
CA TYR A 119 18.57 -0.28 5.51
C TYR A 119 19.00 -1.52 6.30
N VAL A 120 20.07 -2.18 5.83
CA VAL A 120 20.58 -3.42 6.44
C VAL A 120 21.00 -3.19 7.88
N ASP A 121 21.73 -2.11 8.16
CA ASP A 121 22.19 -1.78 9.52
C ASP A 121 21.01 -1.55 10.47
N ARG A 122 19.97 -0.83 10.03
CA ARG A 122 18.76 -0.61 10.84
C ARG A 122 18.01 -1.91 11.10
N CYS A 123 17.86 -2.77 10.09
CA CYS A 123 17.21 -4.07 10.25
C CYS A 123 17.97 -4.97 11.24
N ILE A 124 19.29 -5.06 11.11
CA ILE A 124 20.14 -5.85 12.02
C ILE A 124 20.07 -5.29 13.44
N ALA A 125 20.08 -3.96 13.61
CA ALA A 125 19.96 -3.34 14.92
C ALA A 125 18.64 -3.69 15.62
N ILE A 126 17.51 -3.64 14.90
CA ILE A 126 16.19 -4.04 15.44
C ILE A 126 16.19 -5.53 15.79
N PHE A 127 16.73 -6.37 14.92
CA PHE A 127 16.81 -7.81 15.16
C PHE A 127 17.66 -8.15 16.39
N ALA A 128 18.85 -7.56 16.52
CA ALA A 128 19.76 -7.80 17.64
C ALA A 128 19.16 -7.33 18.98
N ASP A 129 18.49 -6.17 19.00
CA ASP A 129 17.76 -5.69 20.18
C ASP A 129 16.64 -6.67 20.58
N ASN A 130 15.85 -7.14 19.61
CA ASN A 130 14.78 -8.12 19.88
C ASN A 130 15.31 -9.48 20.33
N LEU A 131 16.44 -9.96 19.81
CA LEU A 131 17.08 -11.18 20.27
C LEU A 131 17.52 -11.06 21.73
N THR A 132 18.09 -9.90 22.10
CA THR A 132 18.49 -9.61 23.48
C THR A 132 17.28 -9.55 24.42
N ARG A 133 16.21 -8.87 24.02
CA ARG A 133 14.93 -8.79 24.76
C ARG A 133 14.33 -10.18 24.98
N MET A 134 14.29 -10.99 23.92
CA MET A 134 13.76 -12.35 23.98
C MET A 134 14.53 -13.21 24.99
N ALA A 135 15.86 -13.16 24.98
CA ALA A 135 16.70 -13.91 25.93
C ALA A 135 16.48 -13.50 27.40
N LYS A 136 16.04 -12.26 27.64
CA LYS A 136 15.72 -11.73 28.97
C LYS A 136 14.25 -11.87 29.37
N GLY A 137 13.39 -12.38 28.49
CA GLY A 137 11.94 -12.40 28.70
C GLY A 137 11.27 -11.02 28.66
N GLU A 138 11.91 -10.04 28.01
CA GLU A 138 11.37 -8.68 27.86
C GLU A 138 10.46 -8.57 26.63
N PRO A 139 9.50 -7.62 26.63
CA PRO A 139 8.69 -7.35 25.44
C PRO A 139 9.53 -6.95 24.22
N LEU A 140 9.23 -7.55 23.08
CA LEU A 140 9.84 -7.23 21.79
C LEU A 140 9.39 -5.85 21.30
N ARG A 141 10.27 -5.14 20.59
CA ARG A 141 9.93 -3.95 19.83
C ARG A 141 9.21 -4.33 18.53
N ASN A 142 8.25 -3.49 18.14
CA ASN A 142 7.51 -3.62 16.88
C ASN A 142 6.87 -5.01 16.70
N ALA A 143 6.38 -5.61 17.79
CA ALA A 143 5.76 -6.92 17.76
C ALA A 143 4.49 -6.89 16.90
N VAL A 144 4.47 -7.72 15.85
CA VAL A 144 3.28 -7.97 15.03
C VAL A 144 2.21 -8.60 15.90
N ASN A 145 0.95 -8.18 15.72
CA ASN A 145 -0.20 -8.85 16.30
C ASN A 145 -0.82 -9.79 15.25
N PRO A 146 -0.65 -11.12 15.35
CA PRO A 146 -1.12 -12.06 14.34
C PRO A 146 -2.64 -12.03 14.14
N ALA A 147 -3.41 -11.69 15.18
CA ALA A 147 -4.87 -11.56 15.08
C ALA A 147 -5.29 -10.35 14.23
N LEU A 148 -4.45 -9.32 14.17
CA LEU A 148 -4.67 -8.12 13.37
C LEU A 148 -3.98 -8.19 11.99
N GLY A 149 -2.98 -9.07 11.84
CA GLY A 149 -2.25 -9.31 10.59
C GLY A 149 -1.13 -8.32 10.28
N TYR A 150 -0.72 -7.50 11.25
CA TYR A 150 0.41 -6.56 11.16
C TYR A 150 0.92 -6.16 12.57
#